data_AF-A0A914ZQJ4-F1
#
_entry.id   AF-A0A914ZQJ4-F1
#
_cell.length_a   1.000
_cell.length_b   1.000
_cell.length_c   1.000
_cell.angle_alpha   90.00
_cell.angle_beta   90.00
_cell.angle_gamma   90.00
#
_symmetry.space_group_name_H-M   'P 1'
#
loop_
_entity.id
_entity.type
_entity.pdbx_description
1 polymer ?
#
loop_
_entity_poly.entity_id
_entity_poly.type
_entity_poly.pdbx_seq_one_letter_code
_entity_poly.pdbx_strand_id
1 'polypeptide(L)'
;MSSSDEPERKKSRAGEGDAEDEVEQQPELPKGWEKRMSRTNNQYYYFNVYTGRSQWERPTKPADPAQAELTAVQCAHLLVKHAGSRRPSSWRSDVITRTK
;
A
#
# COMPACT_ATOMS: atom_id res chain seq x y z
N MET A 1 45.53 -36.99 30.59
CA MET A 1 46.44 -35.97 31.13
C MET A 1 46.40 -34.75 30.22
N SER A 2 46.44 -33.58 30.84
CA SER A 2 46.10 -32.23 30.37
C SER A 2 47.07 -31.60 29.36
N SER A 3 46.53 -30.73 28.48
CA SER A 3 46.91 -29.29 28.26
C SER A 3 46.51 -28.87 26.83
N SER A 4 45.50 -27.99 26.67
CA SER A 4 45.58 -26.52 26.56
C SER A 4 46.27 -26.03 25.28
N ASP A 5 45.52 -25.42 24.36
CA ASP A 5 45.83 -24.14 23.70
C ASP A 5 44.62 -23.58 22.90
N GLU A 6 44.62 -22.28 22.62
CA GLU A 6 43.50 -21.32 22.58
C GLU A 6 42.71 -21.13 21.25
N PRO A 7 41.64 -20.29 21.22
CA PRO A 7 40.69 -20.11 20.12
C PRO A 7 40.96 -18.85 19.25
N GLU A 8 40.72 -18.91 17.93
CA GLU A 8 40.49 -17.73 17.04
C GLU A 8 39.70 -18.20 15.78
N ARG A 9 38.87 -17.44 15.05
CA ARG A 9 38.86 -16.00 14.78
C ARG A 9 37.49 -15.53 14.23
N LYS A 10 36.89 -14.56 14.92
CA LYS A 10 35.98 -13.48 14.50
C LYS A 10 35.54 -13.43 13.02
N LYS A 11 34.22 -13.45 12.79
CA LYS A 11 33.58 -12.62 11.74
C LYS A 11 32.58 -11.67 12.39
N SER A 12 33.12 -10.58 12.92
CA SER A 12 32.33 -9.39 13.26
C SER A 12 31.66 -8.88 11.99
N ARG A 13 30.33 -8.94 11.91
CA ARG A 13 29.57 -7.99 11.11
C ARG A 13 29.15 -6.86 12.04
N ALA A 14 30.12 -6.00 12.34
CA ALA A 14 29.80 -4.62 12.68
C ALA A 14 29.18 -4.02 11.42
N GLY A 15 27.90 -3.71 11.52
CA GLY A 15 27.16 -2.90 10.56
C GLY A 15 26.34 -1.95 11.39
N GLU A 16 27.03 -1.02 12.05
CA GLU A 16 26.49 0.26 12.48
C GLU A 16 25.74 0.88 11.31
N GLY A 17 24.43 0.94 11.49
CA GLY A 17 23.53 1.83 10.81
C GLY A 17 22.57 2.27 11.90
N ASP A 18 23.11 2.98 12.89
CA ASP A 18 22.35 3.83 13.79
C ASP A 18 21.70 4.89 12.89
N ALA A 19 20.54 4.54 12.34
CA ALA A 19 19.62 5.53 11.81
C ALA A 19 19.04 6.18 13.05
N GLU A 20 19.71 7.25 13.46
CA GLU A 20 19.24 8.22 14.44
C GLU A 20 17.80 8.61 14.01
N ASP A 21 16.81 7.94 14.60
CA ASP A 21 15.40 8.32 14.46
C ASP A 21 15.28 9.58 15.33
N GLU A 22 15.60 10.73 14.73
CA GLU A 22 15.16 12.02 15.22
C GLU A 22 13.67 11.87 15.50
N VAL A 23 13.32 11.76 16.78
CA VAL A 23 11.94 11.76 17.26
C VAL A 23 11.40 13.17 17.05
N GLU A 24 11.20 13.51 15.78
CA GLU A 24 10.47 14.68 15.37
C GLU A 24 9.07 14.47 15.93
N GLN A 25 8.73 15.28 16.94
CA GLN A 25 7.41 15.31 17.57
C GLN A 25 6.40 15.79 16.52
N GLN A 26 6.10 14.91 15.59
CA GLN A 26 5.15 15.15 14.54
C GLN A 26 3.78 15.22 15.20
N PRO A 27 2.98 16.25 14.90
CA PRO A 27 1.69 16.44 15.54
C PRO A 27 0.80 15.22 15.34
N GLU A 28 -0.16 14.98 16.23
CA GLU A 28 -1.05 13.83 16.08
C GLU A 28 -1.82 13.90 14.74
N LEU A 29 -2.13 12.73 14.19
CA LEU A 29 -2.89 12.67 12.95
C LEU A 29 -4.30 13.21 13.14
N PRO A 30 -4.90 13.81 12.09
CA PRO A 30 -6.29 14.21 12.16
C PRO A 30 -7.19 13.02 12.48
N LYS A 31 -8.30 13.29 13.19
CA LYS A 31 -9.25 12.26 13.65
C LYS A 31 -9.65 11.31 12.51
N GLY A 32 -9.64 10.01 12.79
CA GLY A 32 -10.03 8.96 11.85
C GLY A 32 -8.93 8.52 10.88
N TRP A 33 -7.69 8.97 11.09
CA TRP A 33 -6.51 8.47 10.37
C TRP A 33 -5.57 7.70 11.29
N GLU A 34 -4.94 6.66 10.74
CA GLU A 34 -3.97 5.81 11.44
C GLU A 34 -2.68 5.69 10.62
N LYS A 35 -1.51 5.91 11.24
CA LYS A 35 -0.20 5.66 10.61
C LYS A 35 0.11 4.18 10.68
N ARG A 36 0.33 3.53 9.55
CA ARG A 36 0.69 2.10 9.46
C ARG A 36 1.97 1.91 8.65
N MET A 37 2.70 0.84 8.94
CA MET A 37 3.86 0.44 8.15
C MET A 37 3.47 -0.64 7.14
N SER A 38 3.86 -0.47 5.88
CA SER A 38 3.67 -1.48 4.85
C SER A 38 4.67 -2.64 5.02
N ARG A 39 4.18 -3.87 4.89
CA ARG A 39 4.97 -5.10 5.12
C ARG A 39 5.98 -5.41 4.01
N THR A 40 5.80 -4.83 2.82
CA THR A 40 6.58 -5.17 1.62
C THR A 40 7.72 -4.21 1.34
N ASN A 41 7.55 -2.93 1.67
CA ASN A 41 8.50 -1.86 1.34
C ASN A 41 8.92 -1.04 2.56
N ASN A 42 8.54 -1.45 3.78
CA ASN A 42 8.83 -0.79 5.04
C ASN A 42 8.50 0.71 5.06
N GLN A 43 7.54 1.15 4.21
CA GLN A 43 7.15 2.54 4.09
C GLN A 43 5.88 2.81 4.90
N TYR A 44 5.82 3.97 5.55
CA TYR A 44 4.61 4.41 6.22
C TYR A 44 3.53 4.84 5.22
N TYR A 45 2.30 4.47 5.52
CA TYR A 45 1.10 4.96 4.85
C TYR A 45 0.04 5.36 5.88
N TYR A 46 -0.93 6.15 5.45
CA TYR A 46 -2.02 6.63 6.28
C TYR A 46 -3.31 5.94 5.89
N PHE A 47 -3.97 5.34 6.88
CA PHE A 47 -5.18 4.55 6.71
C PHE A 47 -6.39 5.31 7.26
N ASN A 48 -7.40 5.52 6.43
CA ASN A 48 -8.68 6.07 6.84
C ASN A 48 -9.55 4.97 7.45
N VAL A 49 -9.82 5.07 8.76
CA VAL A 49 -10.53 4.02 9.50
C VAL A 49 -12.01 3.91 9.14
N TYR A 50 -12.61 4.96 8.59
CA TYR A 50 -14.02 4.99 8.21
C TYR A 50 -14.23 4.40 6.81
N THR A 51 -13.41 4.79 5.84
CA THR A 51 -13.58 4.38 4.43
C THR A 51 -12.74 3.17 4.04
N GLY A 52 -11.79 2.75 4.88
CA GLY A 52 -10.83 1.69 4.59
C GLY A 52 -9.79 2.05 3.51
N ARG A 53 -9.71 3.32 3.10
CA ARG A 53 -8.77 3.78 2.07
C ARG A 53 -7.39 4.08 2.66
N SER A 54 -6.34 3.74 1.92
CA SER A 54 -4.96 4.09 2.24
C SER A 54 -4.44 5.18 1.30
N GLN A 55 -3.52 6.00 1.81
CA GLN A 55 -2.77 6.99 1.03
C GLN A 55 -1.34 7.12 1.56
N TRP A 56 -0.43 7.58 0.71
CA TRP A 56 0.99 7.76 1.08
C TRP A 56 1.24 9.12 1.70
N GLU A 57 0.51 10.14 1.24
CA GLU A 57 0.62 11.52 1.71
C GLU A 57 -0.07 11.67 3.06
N ARG A 58 0.54 12.47 3.95
CA ARG A 58 -0.03 12.71 5.26
C ARG A 58 -1.33 13.52 5.17
N PRO A 59 -2.43 13.04 5.76
CA PRO A 59 -3.69 13.77 5.77
C PRO A 59 -3.58 15.02 6.66
N THR A 60 -4.12 16.13 6.17
CA THR A 60 -4.20 17.40 6.91
C THR A 60 -5.58 17.66 7.51
N LYS A 61 -6.61 16.96 7.00
CA LYS A 61 -8.02 17.09 7.41
C LYS A 61 -8.49 15.82 8.11
N PRO A 62 -9.42 15.94 9.09
CA PRO A 62 -10.05 14.77 9.71
C PRO A 62 -10.77 13.94 8.65
N ALA A 63 -10.82 12.64 8.86
CA ALA A 63 -11.59 11.73 8.03
C ALA A 63 -13.09 11.97 8.29
N ASP A 64 -13.86 11.99 7.21
CA ASP A 64 -15.30 12.18 7.26
C ASP A 64 -16.02 10.84 7.45
N PRO A 65 -16.70 10.60 8.59
CA PRO A 65 -17.43 9.35 8.82
C PRO A 65 -18.61 9.18 7.87
N ALA A 66 -19.17 10.27 7.29
CA ALA A 66 -20.28 10.17 6.35
C ALA A 66 -19.89 9.41 5.07
N GLN A 67 -18.60 9.35 4.74
CA GLN A 67 -18.11 8.57 3.60
C GLN A 67 -18.19 7.06 3.82
N ALA A 68 -18.27 6.58 5.06
CA ALA A 68 -18.44 5.16 5.36
C ALA A 68 -19.84 4.64 5.02
N GLU A 69 -20.85 5.52 5.09
CA GLU A 69 -22.26 5.18 4.90
C GLU A 69 -22.70 5.23 3.42
N LEU A 70 -21.78 5.44 2.48
CA LEU A 70 -22.09 5.49 1.05
C LEU A 70 -22.45 4.09 0.54
N THR A 71 -23.73 3.89 0.24
CA THR A 71 -24.26 2.60 -0.26
C THR A 71 -24.23 2.48 -1.78
N ALA A 72 -23.96 3.58 -2.50
CA ALA A 72 -23.90 3.62 -3.95
C ALA A 72 -22.58 4.25 -4.41
N VAL A 73 -22.07 3.75 -5.54
CA VAL A 73 -20.85 4.25 -6.18
C VAL A 73 -21.12 4.66 -7.61
N GLN A 74 -20.45 5.72 -8.06
CA GLN A 74 -20.38 6.05 -9.48
C GLN A 74 -19.05 5.56 -10.03
N CYS A 75 -19.10 4.78 -11.10
CA CYS A 75 -17.91 4.25 -11.74
C CYS A 75 -17.97 4.53 -13.24
N ALA A 76 -16.82 4.85 -13.82
CA ALA A 76 -16.62 4.76 -15.26
C ALA A 76 -15.94 3.43 -15.57
N HIS A 77 -16.24 2.85 -16.73
CA HIS A 77 -15.46 1.74 -17.26
C HIS A 77 -15.10 1.99 -18.72
N LEU A 78 -14.03 1.34 -19.17
CA LEU A 78 -13.70 1.26 -20.58
C LEU A 78 -13.95 -0.17 -21.05
N LEU A 79 -14.90 -0.34 -21.96
CA LEU A 79 -15.23 -1.63 -22.51
C LEU A 79 -14.50 -1.86 -23.83
N VAL A 80 -13.61 -2.85 -23.83
CA VAL A 80 -13.02 -3.41 -25.06
C VAL A 80 -13.59 -4.81 -25.26
N LYS A 81 -14.31 -5.01 -26.36
CA LYS A 81 -14.88 -6.31 -26.73
C LYS A 81 -13.91 -7.10 -27.63
N HIS A 82 -14.11 -8.41 -27.67
CA HIS A 82 -13.38 -9.36 -28.51
C HIS A 82 -14.37 -10.36 -29.16
N ALA A 83 -13.92 -11.20 -30.10
CA ALA A 83 -14.75 -12.13 -30.87
C ALA A 83 -15.54 -13.12 -30.01
N GLY A 84 -14.95 -13.53 -28.87
CA GLY A 84 -15.60 -14.38 -27.87
C GLY A 84 -16.50 -13.63 -26.86
N SER A 85 -16.66 -12.31 -26.99
CA SER A 85 -17.60 -11.56 -26.13
C SER A 85 -19.03 -12.03 -26.40
N ARG A 86 -19.87 -12.16 -25.36
CA ARG A 86 -21.27 -12.63 -25.48
C ARG A 86 -22.09 -11.93 -26.57
N ARG A 87 -21.79 -10.65 -26.81
CA ARG A 87 -22.35 -9.83 -27.90
C ARG A 87 -21.19 -9.12 -28.58
N PRO A 88 -20.56 -9.71 -29.61
CA PRO A 88 -19.39 -9.17 -30.28
C PRO A 88 -19.81 -8.09 -31.30
N SER A 89 -20.56 -7.10 -30.84
CA SER A 89 -21.06 -5.95 -31.61
C SER A 89 -21.20 -4.73 -30.70
N SER A 90 -21.05 -3.53 -31.24
CA SER A 90 -21.23 -2.27 -30.50
C SER A 90 -21.64 -1.16 -31.45
N TRP A 91 -22.01 0.00 -30.93
CA TRP A 91 -22.29 1.19 -31.75
C TRP A 91 -21.11 1.60 -32.65
N ARG A 92 -19.87 1.19 -32.30
CA ARG A 92 -18.67 1.46 -33.10
C ARG A 92 -18.44 0.43 -34.22
N SER A 93 -19.00 -0.76 -34.11
CA SER A 93 -18.73 -1.87 -35.07
C SER A 93 -19.78 -2.96 -34.92
N ASP A 94 -20.41 -3.37 -36.02
CA ASP A 94 -21.44 -4.42 -36.03
C ASP A 94 -20.90 -5.81 -35.70
N VAL A 95 -19.67 -6.12 -36.13
CA VAL A 95 -19.01 -7.40 -35.83
C VAL A 95 -17.59 -7.14 -35.33
N ILE A 96 -17.29 -7.63 -34.13
CA ILE A 96 -16.00 -7.45 -33.46
C ILE A 96 -15.17 -8.73 -33.61
N THR A 97 -14.02 -8.63 -34.25
CA THR A 97 -13.16 -9.78 -34.61
C THR A 97 -11.86 -9.86 -33.82
N ARG A 98 -11.62 -8.93 -32.88
CA ARG A 98 -10.41 -8.91 -32.05
C ARG A 98 -10.26 -10.21 -31.25
N THR A 99 -9.05 -10.72 -31.14
CA THR A 99 -8.71 -11.81 -30.23
C THR A 99 -8.62 -11.29 -28.79
N LYS A 100 -8.70 -12.22 -27.83
CA LYS A 100 -8.61 -11.92 -26.39
C LYS A 100 -7.19 -11.58 -25.98
#